data_AF-A0AAJ1WHX8-F1
#
_entry.id   AF-A0AAJ1WHX8-F1
#
_cell.length_a   1.000
_cell.length_b   1.000
_cell.length_c   1.000
_cell.angle_alpha   90.00
_cell.angle_beta   90.00
_cell.angle_gamma   90.00
#
_symmetry.space_group_name_H-M   'P 1'
#
loop_
_entity.id
_entity.type
_entity.pdbx_description
1 polymer ?
#
loop_
_entity_poly.entity_id
_entity_poly.type
_entity_poly.pdbx_seq_one_letter_code
_entity_poly.pdbx_strand_id
1 'polypeptide(L)'
;MTQSSIPADAAQGTAPRTDLWKPVLLRSAAALVFGAVTVFWTSPSVEVMGWAGGLYLLATGVLSLRSVPAVGFARNSAPGKLLSAAGAVLAGAGFAVVLLHSDLLFAVIAALGLGVAGVFELACGLQRRGRHVLARDWIASGIIGIGTAILLPFFVNLGAHALLGVAGGGAIISGVLWVLSGLTLRHDASTGAGKP
;
A
#
# COMPACT_ATOMS: atom_id res chain seq x y z
N MET A 1 -43.81 -1.34 -37.30
CA MET A 1 -42.45 -0.74 -37.27
C MET A 1 -41.99 -0.71 -35.82
N THR A 2 -41.25 -1.72 -35.39
CA THR A 2 -40.73 -1.86 -34.02
C THR A 2 -39.33 -1.23 -33.96
N GLN A 3 -39.24 0.03 -33.52
CA GLN A 3 -37.95 0.61 -33.14
C GLN A 3 -37.55 0.06 -31.77
N SER A 4 -36.57 -0.86 -31.78
CA SER A 4 -35.81 -1.27 -30.61
C SER A 4 -34.90 -0.12 -30.19
N SER A 5 -35.25 0.59 -29.13
CA SER A 5 -34.38 1.54 -28.45
C SER A 5 -33.31 0.75 -27.69
N ILE A 6 -32.15 0.56 -28.32
CA ILE A 6 -30.93 0.10 -27.65
C ILE A 6 -30.59 1.15 -26.57
N PRO A 7 -30.54 0.80 -25.28
CA PRO A 7 -30.09 1.73 -24.25
C PRO A 7 -28.66 2.16 -24.53
N ALA A 8 -28.40 3.46 -24.47
CA ALA A 8 -27.08 4.09 -24.53
C ALA A 8 -26.20 3.76 -23.28
N ASP A 9 -26.36 2.58 -22.69
CA ASP A 9 -25.52 2.03 -21.62
C ASP A 9 -24.40 1.12 -22.17
N ALA A 10 -24.39 0.86 -23.48
CA ALA A 10 -23.34 0.06 -24.13
C ALA A 10 -22.00 0.81 -24.33
N ALA A 11 -21.87 2.06 -23.83
CA ALA A 11 -20.67 2.88 -23.96
C ALA A 11 -19.79 2.94 -22.69
N GLN A 12 -20.07 2.13 -21.67
CA GLN A 12 -19.15 1.93 -20.52
C GLN A 12 -18.37 0.61 -20.62
N GLY A 13 -18.28 0.05 -21.83
CA GLY A 13 -17.45 -1.11 -22.13
C GLY A 13 -15.96 -0.80 -21.93
N THR A 14 -15.37 -1.41 -20.90
CA THR A 14 -14.00 -1.93 -20.91
C THR A 14 -12.88 -0.92 -21.19
N ALA A 15 -12.65 0.05 -20.28
CA ALA A 15 -11.26 0.46 -20.04
C ALA A 15 -10.54 -0.77 -19.46
N PRO A 16 -9.55 -1.36 -20.16
CA PRO A 16 -9.02 -2.65 -19.79
C PRO A 16 -8.34 -2.57 -18.42
N ARG A 17 -8.49 -3.64 -17.63
CA ARG A 17 -7.82 -3.90 -16.32
C ARG A 17 -6.28 -3.96 -16.44
N THR A 18 -5.72 -3.52 -17.56
CA THR A 18 -4.34 -3.60 -18.00
C THR A 18 -3.43 -2.55 -17.40
N ASP A 19 -3.94 -1.59 -16.62
CA ASP A 19 -3.11 -0.53 -15.99
C ASP A 19 -2.96 -0.67 -14.47
N LEU A 20 -3.48 -1.74 -13.85
CA LEU A 20 -3.32 -2.02 -12.42
C LEU A 20 -1.86 -2.21 -11.99
N TRP A 21 -0.97 -2.59 -12.92
CA TRP A 21 0.46 -2.72 -12.65
C TRP A 21 1.12 -1.37 -12.33
N LYS A 22 0.65 -0.24 -12.88
CA LYS A 22 1.23 1.09 -12.64
C LYS A 22 1.15 1.52 -11.16
N PRO A 23 -0.02 1.52 -10.49
CA PRO A 23 -0.09 1.89 -9.08
C PRO A 23 0.60 0.86 -8.17
N VAL A 24 0.61 -0.43 -8.55
CA VAL A 24 1.31 -1.50 -7.82
C VAL A 24 2.82 -1.27 -7.84
N LEU A 25 3.40 -1.00 -9.03
CA LEU A 25 4.83 -0.71 -9.17
C LEU A 25 5.22 0.63 -8.53
N LEU A 26 4.34 1.63 -8.57
CA LEU A 26 4.62 2.92 -7.93
C LEU A 26 4.67 2.79 -6.40
N ARG A 27 3.76 2.00 -5.81
CA ARG A 27 3.79 1.67 -4.38
C ARG A 27 5.04 0.87 -4.01
N SER A 28 5.41 -0.12 -4.82
CA SER A 28 6.59 -0.92 -4.55
C SER A 28 7.89 -0.11 -4.66
N ALA A 29 7.98 0.79 -5.65
CA ALA A 29 9.11 1.71 -5.78
C ALA A 29 9.25 2.60 -4.54
N ALA A 30 8.15 3.18 -4.03
CA ALA A 30 8.20 3.98 -2.81
C ALA A 30 8.71 3.19 -1.60
N ALA A 31 8.26 1.93 -1.45
CA ALA A 31 8.71 1.05 -0.36
C ALA A 31 10.17 0.61 -0.50
N LEU A 32 10.63 0.31 -1.72
CA LEU A 32 12.02 -0.07 -1.99
C LEU A 32 12.98 1.10 -1.83
N VAL A 33 12.61 2.30 -2.27
CA VAL A 33 13.42 3.51 -2.07
C VAL A 33 13.56 3.81 -0.58
N PHE A 34 12.47 3.79 0.17
CA PHE A 34 12.52 3.96 1.62
C PHE A 34 13.39 2.89 2.28
N GLY A 35 13.16 1.62 1.96
CA GLY A 35 13.97 0.51 2.43
C GLY A 35 15.47 0.68 2.14
N ALA A 36 15.84 0.98 0.90
CA ALA A 36 17.22 1.21 0.51
C ALA A 36 17.85 2.36 1.30
N VAL A 37 17.15 3.48 1.43
CA VAL A 37 17.61 4.62 2.24
C VAL A 37 17.86 4.16 3.68
N THR A 38 16.94 3.43 4.31
CA THR A 38 17.11 2.98 5.71
C THR A 38 18.27 2.00 5.91
N VAL A 39 18.58 1.16 4.93
CA VAL A 39 19.68 0.18 5.01
C VAL A 39 21.04 0.88 4.97
N PHE A 40 21.21 1.87 4.10
CA PHE A 40 22.49 2.56 3.93
C PHE A 40 22.68 3.73 4.91
N TRP A 41 21.65 4.12 5.67
CA TRP A 41 21.71 5.24 6.58
C TRP A 41 22.12 4.82 8.00
N THR A 42 23.41 4.89 8.29
CA THR A 42 24.02 4.37 9.53
C THR A 42 23.81 5.24 10.78
N SER A 43 23.56 6.54 10.62
CA SER A 43 23.37 7.47 11.75
C SER A 43 22.23 8.46 11.51
N PRO A 44 20.97 8.00 11.52
CA PRO A 44 19.81 8.87 11.38
C PRO A 44 19.52 9.63 12.67
N SER A 45 19.29 10.94 12.56
CA SER A 45 18.72 11.72 13.66
C SER A 45 17.21 11.49 13.78
N VAL A 46 16.64 11.84 14.93
CA VAL A 46 15.19 11.75 15.19
C VAL A 46 14.39 12.58 14.17
N GLU A 47 14.91 13.74 13.78
CA GLU A 47 14.29 14.59 12.76
C GLU A 47 14.23 13.89 11.40
N VAL A 48 15.36 13.35 10.96
CA VAL A 48 15.45 12.64 9.68
C VAL A 48 14.55 11.40 9.68
N MET A 49 14.43 10.69 10.80
CA MET A 49 13.48 9.59 10.94
C MET A 49 12.03 10.05 10.78
N GLY A 50 11.63 11.14 11.45
CA GLY A 50 10.29 11.71 11.33
C GLY A 50 9.97 12.08 9.89
N TRP A 51 10.91 12.74 9.21
CA TRP A 51 10.76 13.05 7.78
C TRP A 51 10.71 11.81 6.90
N ALA A 52 11.71 10.92 6.98
CA ALA A 52 11.83 9.78 6.09
C ALA A 52 10.68 8.79 6.27
N GLY A 53 10.40 8.39 7.52
CA GLY A 53 9.34 7.45 7.83
C GLY A 53 7.95 8.08 7.68
N GLY A 54 7.77 9.34 8.08
CA GLY A 54 6.52 10.06 7.91
C GLY A 54 6.16 10.27 6.43
N LEU A 55 7.12 10.69 5.61
CA LEU A 55 6.92 10.86 4.16
C LEU A 55 6.67 9.52 3.47
N TYR A 56 7.34 8.44 3.89
CA TYR A 56 7.07 7.09 3.39
C TYR A 56 5.64 6.63 3.68
N LEU A 57 5.18 6.76 4.94
CA LEU A 57 3.82 6.40 5.33
C LEU A 57 2.79 7.26 4.59
N LEU A 58 3.05 8.56 4.48
CA LEU A 58 2.20 9.50 3.74
C LEU A 58 2.09 9.11 2.26
N ALA A 59 3.23 8.91 1.59
CA ALA A 59 3.28 8.52 0.19
C ALA A 59 2.54 7.19 -0.03
N THR A 60 2.77 6.20 0.83
CA THR A 60 2.11 4.90 0.76
C THR A 60 0.59 5.01 0.96
N GLY A 61 0.15 5.83 1.90
CA GLY A 61 -1.28 6.11 2.15
C GLY A 61 -1.95 6.82 0.98
N VAL A 62 -1.31 7.85 0.41
CA VAL A 62 -1.81 8.58 -0.76
C VAL A 62 -1.87 7.68 -1.99
N LEU A 63 -0.84 6.85 -2.21
CA LEU A 63 -0.84 5.86 -3.30
C LEU A 63 -1.95 4.82 -3.13
N SER A 64 -2.19 4.34 -1.90
CA SER A 64 -3.36 3.49 -1.59
C SER A 64 -4.66 4.18 -2.00
N LEU A 65 -4.89 5.41 -1.56
CA LEU A 65 -6.11 6.17 -1.87
C LEU A 65 -6.31 6.37 -3.37
N ARG A 66 -5.24 6.72 -4.10
CA ARG A 66 -5.30 6.90 -5.55
C ARG A 66 -5.50 5.59 -6.32
N SER A 67 -5.14 4.45 -5.73
CA SER A 67 -5.35 3.14 -6.34
C SER A 67 -6.81 2.65 -6.24
N VAL A 68 -7.59 3.11 -5.24
CA VAL A 68 -8.97 2.64 -5.02
C VAL A 68 -9.87 2.80 -6.26
N PRO A 69 -9.90 3.95 -6.97
CA PRO A 69 -10.68 4.09 -8.20
C PRO A 69 -10.16 3.19 -9.34
N ALA A 70 -8.84 2.98 -9.41
CA ALA A 70 -8.20 2.17 -10.47
C ALA A 70 -8.49 0.67 -10.32
N VAL A 71 -8.71 0.19 -9.09
CA VAL A 71 -9.08 -1.21 -8.79
C VAL A 71 -10.53 -1.54 -9.21
N GLY A 72 -11.31 -0.56 -9.69
CA GLY A 72 -12.65 -0.78 -10.23
C GLY A 72 -13.70 -1.10 -9.16
N PHE A 73 -13.39 -0.84 -7.89
CA PHE A 73 -14.39 -0.88 -6.83
C PHE A 73 -15.31 0.33 -6.96
N ALA A 74 -16.63 0.10 -6.99
CA ALA A 74 -17.58 1.17 -6.75
C ALA A 74 -17.22 1.84 -5.41
N ARG A 75 -17.06 3.17 -5.42
CA ARG A 75 -16.59 3.96 -4.28
C ARG A 75 -17.43 3.71 -3.00
N ASN A 76 -18.65 3.21 -3.15
CA ASN A 76 -19.57 2.89 -2.05
C ASN A 76 -19.58 1.40 -1.62
N SER A 77 -18.78 0.54 -2.26
CA SER A 77 -18.68 -0.88 -1.89
C SER A 77 -17.85 -1.04 -0.60
N ALA A 78 -18.23 -2.01 0.25
CA ALA A 78 -17.52 -2.33 1.50
C ALA A 78 -15.98 -2.46 1.35
N PRO A 79 -15.43 -3.19 0.35
CA PRO A 79 -13.98 -3.26 0.14
C PRO A 79 -13.34 -1.93 -0.30
N GLY A 80 -14.04 -1.11 -1.09
CA GLY A 80 -13.57 0.23 -1.44
C GLY A 80 -13.45 1.15 -0.22
N LYS A 81 -14.41 1.06 0.71
CA LYS A 81 -14.38 1.80 1.98
C LYS A 81 -13.23 1.33 2.89
N LEU A 82 -13.02 0.02 3.00
CA LEU A 82 -11.93 -0.54 3.81
C LEU A 82 -10.55 -0.12 3.28
N LEU A 83 -10.33 -0.23 1.96
CA LEU A 83 -9.05 0.14 1.35
C LEU A 83 -8.81 1.66 1.39
N SER A 84 -9.88 2.46 1.26
CA SER A 84 -9.81 3.90 1.46
C SER A 84 -9.50 4.26 2.93
N ALA A 85 -10.09 3.56 3.89
CA ALA A 85 -9.79 3.74 5.30
C ALA A 85 -8.33 3.39 5.61
N ALA A 86 -7.81 2.29 5.06
CA ALA A 86 -6.39 1.91 5.18
C ALA A 86 -5.46 3.01 4.67
N GLY A 87 -5.73 3.53 3.47
CA GLY A 87 -4.96 4.62 2.89
C GLY A 87 -5.04 5.92 3.69
N ALA A 88 -6.23 6.27 4.19
CA ALA A 88 -6.43 7.46 5.03
C ALA A 88 -5.70 7.35 6.38
N VAL A 89 -5.72 6.17 7.01
CA VAL A 89 -5.00 5.91 8.26
C VAL A 89 -3.49 6.01 8.06
N LEU A 90 -2.94 5.42 7.00
CA LEU A 90 -1.51 5.57 6.68
C LEU A 90 -1.12 7.01 6.37
N ALA A 91 -1.95 7.73 5.62
CA ALA A 91 -1.71 9.14 5.32
C ALA A 91 -1.75 10.00 6.59
N GLY A 92 -2.73 9.78 7.46
CA GLY A 92 -2.83 10.47 8.74
C GLY A 92 -1.67 10.15 9.67
N ALA A 93 -1.26 8.89 9.76
CA ALA A 93 -0.10 8.47 10.54
C ALA A 93 1.19 9.10 10.00
N GLY A 94 1.40 9.09 8.69
CA GLY A 94 2.55 9.74 8.06
C GLY A 94 2.58 11.24 8.31
N PHE A 95 1.45 11.92 8.16
CA PHE A 95 1.33 13.35 8.45
C PHE A 95 1.65 13.67 9.92
N ALA A 96 1.12 12.88 10.86
CA ALA A 96 1.41 13.07 12.28
C ALA A 96 2.89 12.86 12.60
N VAL A 97 3.54 11.85 12.01
CA VAL A 97 4.98 11.58 12.18
C VAL A 97 5.87 12.69 11.60
N VAL A 98 5.48 13.31 10.48
CA VAL A 98 6.21 14.47 9.91
C VAL A 98 6.15 15.69 10.84
N LEU A 99 5.09 15.84 11.63
CA LEU A 99 4.97 16.95 12.58
C LEU A 99 5.62 16.64 13.94
N LEU A 100 5.61 15.37 14.34
CA LEU A 100 6.02 14.90 15.66
C LEU A 100 7.36 14.15 15.58
N HIS A 101 8.44 14.83 15.96
CA HIS A 101 9.79 14.28 15.90
C HIS A 101 10.20 13.66 17.24
N SER A 102 9.75 12.44 17.51
CA SER A 102 10.11 11.68 18.71
C SER A 102 10.13 10.17 18.43
N ASP A 103 11.11 9.45 18.99
CA ASP A 103 11.26 7.99 18.85
C ASP A 103 10.03 7.22 19.34
N LEU A 104 9.49 7.61 20.50
CA LEU A 104 8.31 6.98 21.06
C LEU A 104 7.07 7.28 20.22
N LEU A 105 6.88 8.53 19.80
CA LEU A 105 5.73 8.90 18.97
C LEU A 105 5.81 8.25 17.59
N PHE A 106 7.01 8.17 17.00
CA PHE A 106 7.24 7.43 15.76
C PHE A 106 6.80 5.99 15.90
N ALA A 107 7.31 5.27 16.90
CA ALA A 107 7.00 3.86 17.08
C ALA A 107 5.50 3.63 17.30
N VAL A 108 4.86 4.44 18.15
CA VAL A 108 3.42 4.31 18.45
C VAL A 108 2.56 4.65 17.23
N ILE A 109 2.81 5.79 16.58
CA ILE A 109 2.00 6.26 15.44
C ILE A 109 2.22 5.35 14.23
N ALA A 110 3.47 4.96 13.94
CA ALA A 110 3.77 4.05 12.84
C ALA A 110 3.19 2.65 13.11
N ALA A 111 3.27 2.13 14.34
CA ALA A 111 2.66 0.85 14.70
C ALA A 111 1.13 0.90 14.56
N LEU A 112 0.47 1.95 15.04
CA LEU A 112 -0.97 2.12 14.86
C LEU A 112 -1.35 2.26 13.38
N GLY A 113 -0.62 3.08 12.64
CA GLY A 113 -0.84 3.32 11.21
C GLY A 113 -0.70 2.04 10.38
N LEU A 114 0.43 1.35 10.51
CA LEU A 114 0.71 0.09 9.80
C LEU A 114 -0.19 -1.04 10.28
N GLY A 115 -0.47 -1.13 11.59
CA GLY A 115 -1.31 -2.17 12.16
C GLY A 115 -2.76 -2.06 11.70
N VAL A 116 -3.38 -0.88 11.84
CA VAL A 116 -4.77 -0.66 11.42
C VAL A 116 -4.92 -0.78 9.91
N ALA A 117 -4.01 -0.18 9.13
CA ALA A 117 -4.04 -0.33 7.67
C ALA A 117 -3.81 -1.78 7.24
N GLY A 118 -2.89 -2.49 7.90
CA GLY A 118 -2.63 -3.90 7.65
C GLY A 118 -3.83 -4.80 7.95
N VAL A 119 -4.59 -4.52 9.02
CA VAL A 119 -5.85 -5.21 9.34
C VAL A 119 -6.89 -4.98 8.25
N PHE A 120 -7.04 -3.75 7.76
CA PHE A 120 -7.99 -3.45 6.68
C PHE A 120 -7.59 -4.10 5.34
N GLU A 121 -6.31 -4.09 4.99
CA GLU A 121 -5.79 -4.77 3.79
C GLU A 121 -5.98 -6.29 3.91
N LEU A 122 -5.67 -6.88 5.06
CA LEU A 122 -5.86 -8.31 5.33
C LEU A 122 -7.34 -8.71 5.26
N ALA A 123 -8.23 -7.94 5.89
CA ALA A 123 -9.67 -8.18 5.85
C ALA A 123 -10.21 -8.11 4.42
N CYS A 124 -9.80 -7.10 3.64
CA CYS A 124 -10.19 -6.96 2.24
C CYS A 124 -9.66 -8.12 1.39
N GLY A 125 -8.41 -8.52 1.59
CA GLY A 125 -7.79 -9.64 0.90
C GLY A 125 -8.48 -10.98 1.20
N LEU A 126 -8.84 -11.24 2.46
CA LEU A 126 -9.56 -12.45 2.87
C LEU A 126 -10.99 -12.48 2.29
N GLN A 127 -11.72 -11.38 2.32
CA GLN A 127 -13.08 -11.29 1.74
C GLN A 127 -13.10 -11.51 0.22
N ARG A 128 -11.99 -11.23 -0.46
CA ARG A 128 -11.86 -11.29 -1.93
C ARG A 128 -10.97 -12.43 -2.41
N ARG A 129 -10.56 -13.33 -1.51
CA ARG A 129 -9.70 -14.48 -1.81
C ARG A 129 -10.34 -15.33 -2.92
N GLY A 130 -9.61 -15.52 -4.02
CA GLY A 130 -10.08 -16.26 -5.20
C GLY A 130 -10.99 -15.48 -6.17
N ARG A 131 -11.38 -14.24 -5.83
CA ARG A 131 -12.24 -13.39 -6.70
C ARG A 131 -11.50 -12.21 -7.33
N HIS A 132 -10.30 -11.89 -6.82
CA HIS A 132 -9.51 -10.75 -7.28
C HIS A 132 -8.03 -11.11 -7.32
N VAL A 133 -7.33 -10.70 -8.38
CA VAL A 133 -5.91 -11.03 -8.60
C VAL A 133 -5.02 -10.44 -7.48
N LEU A 134 -5.31 -9.23 -7.02
CA LEU A 134 -4.60 -8.56 -5.92
C LEU A 134 -4.95 -9.08 -4.51
N ALA A 135 -5.90 -10.02 -4.36
CA ALA A 135 -6.33 -10.45 -3.02
C ALA A 135 -5.18 -11.08 -2.21
N ARG A 136 -4.30 -11.84 -2.88
CA ARG A 136 -3.13 -12.45 -2.23
C ARG A 136 -2.09 -11.39 -1.81
N ASP A 137 -1.94 -10.35 -2.62
CA ASP A 137 -1.00 -9.25 -2.35
C ASP A 137 -1.47 -8.41 -1.17
N TRP A 138 -2.78 -8.15 -1.04
CA TRP A 138 -3.34 -7.47 0.14
C TRP A 138 -3.21 -8.30 1.43
N ILE A 139 -3.35 -9.63 1.34
CA ILE A 139 -3.09 -10.51 2.49
C ILE A 139 -1.62 -10.42 2.90
N ALA A 140 -0.70 -10.54 1.94
CA ALA A 140 0.74 -10.47 2.23
C ALA A 140 1.13 -9.11 2.80
N SER A 141 0.70 -8.02 2.17
CA SER A 141 0.90 -6.64 2.63
C SER A 141 0.35 -6.43 4.05
N GLY A 142 -0.86 -6.92 4.31
CA GLY A 142 -1.50 -6.82 5.62
C GLY A 142 -0.72 -7.56 6.71
N ILE A 143 -0.26 -8.79 6.44
CA ILE A 143 0.55 -9.58 7.38
C ILE A 143 1.88 -8.86 7.67
N ILE A 144 2.57 -8.35 6.64
CA ILE A 144 3.84 -7.65 6.82
C ILE A 144 3.65 -6.34 7.59
N GLY A 145 2.60 -5.57 7.28
CA GLY A 145 2.25 -4.35 7.99
C GLY A 145 1.97 -4.59 9.47
N ILE A 146 1.16 -5.61 9.79
CA ILE A 146 0.87 -6.02 11.17
C ILE A 146 2.14 -6.52 11.87
N GLY A 147 2.95 -7.35 11.22
CA GLY A 147 4.21 -7.84 11.78
C GLY A 147 5.19 -6.70 12.09
N THR A 148 5.30 -5.74 11.18
CA THR A 148 6.13 -4.54 11.37
C THR A 148 5.60 -3.70 12.54
N ALA A 149 4.28 -3.53 12.64
CA ALA A 149 3.63 -2.80 13.73
C ALA A 149 3.87 -3.43 15.10
N ILE A 150 3.80 -4.77 15.19
CA ILE A 150 4.09 -5.50 16.42
C ILE A 150 5.57 -5.33 16.81
N LEU A 151 6.47 -5.29 15.83
CA LEU A 151 7.90 -5.27 16.09
C LEU A 151 8.40 -3.88 16.54
N LEU A 152 7.87 -2.80 15.97
CA LEU A 152 8.25 -1.42 16.29
C LEU A 152 8.39 -1.06 17.79
N PRO A 153 7.41 -1.34 18.68
CA PRO A 153 7.51 -0.98 20.10
C PRO A 153 8.69 -1.65 20.83
N PHE A 154 9.17 -2.81 20.37
CA PHE A 154 10.30 -3.50 20.99
C PHE A 154 11.64 -2.78 20.74
N PHE A 155 11.72 -1.95 19.70
CA PHE A 155 12.94 -1.28 19.28
C PHE A 155 13.00 0.20 19.69
N VAL A 156 12.02 0.71 20.44
CA VAL A 156 11.97 2.11 20.89
C VAL A 156 13.23 2.51 21.68
N ASN A 157 13.70 1.63 22.57
CA ASN A 157 14.87 1.90 23.40
C ASN A 157 16.20 1.82 22.64
N LEU A 158 16.21 1.31 21.40
CA LEU A 158 17.39 1.27 20.53
C LEU A 158 17.52 2.52 19.65
N GLY A 159 16.54 3.43 19.71
CA GLY A 159 16.57 4.72 19.04
C GLY A 159 16.21 4.69 17.55
N ALA A 160 16.33 5.85 16.90
CA ALA A 160 15.86 6.11 15.54
C ALA A 160 16.39 5.13 14.48
N HIS A 161 17.64 4.67 14.58
CA HIS A 161 18.22 3.75 13.61
C HIS A 161 17.54 2.38 13.62
N ALA A 162 17.25 1.84 14.80
CA ALA A 162 16.58 0.55 14.92
C ALA A 162 15.11 0.62 14.46
N LEU A 163 14.42 1.71 14.80
CA LEU A 163 13.04 1.95 14.36
C LEU A 163 12.93 2.09 12.84
N LEU A 164 13.83 2.86 12.23
CA LEU A 164 13.94 2.94 10.77
C LEU A 164 14.32 1.62 10.13
N GLY A 165 15.23 0.86 10.74
CA GLY A 165 15.63 -0.47 10.26
C GLY A 165 14.44 -1.45 10.21
N VAL A 166 13.63 -1.49 11.27
CA VAL A 166 12.42 -2.35 11.31
C VAL A 166 11.38 -1.90 10.28
N ALA A 167 11.06 -0.61 10.24
CA ALA A 167 10.10 -0.07 9.28
C ALA A 167 10.58 -0.27 7.83
N GLY A 168 11.86 -0.02 7.58
CA GLY A 168 12.53 -0.21 6.30
C GLY A 168 12.58 -1.66 5.86
N GLY A 169 12.89 -2.59 6.77
CA GLY A 169 12.85 -4.03 6.50
C GLY A 169 11.47 -4.50 6.06
N GLY A 170 10.42 -4.09 6.79
CA GLY A 170 9.03 -4.37 6.41
C GLY A 170 8.65 -3.78 5.05
N ALA A 171 9.16 -2.57 4.74
CA ALA A 171 8.98 -1.92 3.46
C ALA A 171 9.67 -2.67 2.31
N ILE A 172 10.89 -3.18 2.50
CA ILE A 172 11.61 -3.97 1.48
C ILE A 172 10.83 -5.24 1.17
N ILE A 173 10.44 -6.01 2.19
CA ILE A 173 9.71 -7.28 2.00
C ILE A 173 8.41 -7.01 1.23
N SER A 174 7.64 -6.00 1.65
CA SER A 174 6.41 -5.61 0.97
C SER A 174 6.69 -5.15 -0.47
N GLY A 175 7.68 -4.28 -0.66
CA GLY A 175 8.07 -3.74 -1.96
C GLY A 175 8.43 -4.83 -2.96
N VAL A 176 9.27 -5.80 -2.56
CA VAL A 176 9.66 -6.93 -3.42
C VAL A 176 8.44 -7.74 -3.86
N LEU A 177 7.54 -8.09 -2.93
CA LEU A 177 6.34 -8.84 -3.27
C LEU A 177 5.43 -8.08 -4.24
N TRP A 178 5.27 -6.77 -4.05
CA TRP A 178 4.50 -5.93 -4.96
C TRP A 178 5.18 -5.75 -6.32
N VAL A 179 6.51 -5.71 -6.41
CA VAL A 179 7.23 -5.74 -7.70
C VAL A 179 6.92 -7.02 -8.45
N LEU A 180 7.04 -8.18 -7.79
CA LEU A 180 6.77 -9.48 -8.41
C LEU A 180 5.34 -9.53 -8.95
N SER A 181 4.35 -9.16 -8.13
CA SER A 181 2.95 -9.13 -8.55
C SER A 181 2.68 -8.11 -9.66
N GLY A 182 3.30 -6.93 -9.60
CA GLY A 182 3.18 -5.90 -10.64
C GLY A 182 3.77 -6.35 -11.98
N LEU A 183 4.91 -7.04 -11.97
CA LEU A 183 5.52 -7.61 -13.17
C LEU A 183 4.70 -8.77 -13.74
N THR A 184 4.13 -9.63 -12.89
CA THR A 184 3.17 -10.66 -13.32
C THR A 184 1.97 -10.03 -14.03
N LEU A 185 1.37 -9.00 -13.45
CA LEU A 185 0.24 -8.29 -14.06
C LEU A 185 0.59 -7.63 -15.41
N ARG A 186 1.80 -7.04 -15.51
CA ARG A 186 2.29 -6.48 -16.78
C ARG A 186 2.46 -7.56 -17.83
N HIS A 187 3.01 -8.71 -17.44
CA HIS A 187 3.22 -9.83 -18.35
C HIS A 187 1.89 -10.40 -18.85
N ASP A 188 0.93 -10.64 -17.94
CA ASP A 188 -0.42 -11.11 -18.28
C ASP A 188 -1.16 -10.13 -19.21
N ALA A 189 -1.01 -8.82 -18.97
CA ALA A 189 -1.56 -7.79 -19.83
C ALA A 189 -0.95 -7.79 -21.25
N SER A 190 0.38 -8.02 -21.36
CA SER A 190 1.06 -8.11 -22.65
C SER A 190 0.71 -9.38 -23.44
N THR A 191 0.53 -10.51 -22.76
CA THR A 191 0.19 -11.79 -23.39
C THR A 191 -1.29 -11.86 -23.79
N GLY A 192 -2.18 -11.23 -23.02
CA GLY A 192 -3.60 -11.11 -23.37
C GLY A 192 -3.88 -10.21 -24.58
N ALA A 193 -3.02 -9.22 -24.85
CA ALA A 193 -3.13 -8.35 -26.01
C ALA A 193 -2.61 -9.00 -27.32
N GLY A 194 -1.94 -10.15 -27.23
CA GLY A 194 -1.34 -10.86 -28.37
C GLY A 194 -2.16 -11.99 -28.96
N LYS A 195 -3.45 -12.15 -28.59
CA LYS A 195 -4.32 -13.18 -29.16
C LYS A 195 -5.20 -12.57 -30.27
N PRO A 196 -4.91 -12.83 -31.57
CA PRO A 196 -5.78 -12.45 -32.68
C PRO A 196 -7.08 -13.27 -32.68
#